data_AF-A0A7C5EG05-F1
#
_entry.id   AF-A0A7C5EG05-F1
#
_cell.length_a   1.000
_cell.length_b   1.000
_cell.length_c   1.000
_cell.angle_alpha   90.00
_cell.angle_beta   90.00
_cell.angle_gamma   90.00
#
_symmetry.space_group_name_H-M   'P 1'
#
loop_
_entity.id
_entity.type
_entity.pdbx_description
1 polymer ?
#
loop_
_entity_poly.entity_id
_entity_poly.type
_entity_poly.pdbx_seq_one_letter_code
_entity_poly.pdbx_strand_id
1 'polypeptide(L)' 'MKTTNSKPFLGIVFSCCNVYVRIYMNRSQTAYEGACPRCYRRLRVPVGPGGTSRRFFRTR' A
#
# COMPACT_ATOMS: atom_id res chain seq x y z
N MET A 1 -26.18 -5.49 -7.32
CA MET A 1 -24.70 -5.48 -7.50
C MET A 1 -24.07 -5.21 -6.14
N LYS A 2 -23.28 -6.14 -5.57
CA LYS A 2 -22.62 -5.92 -4.28
C LYS A 2 -21.49 -4.90 -4.45
N THR A 3 -21.78 -3.62 -4.25
CA THR A 3 -20.77 -2.60 -3.96
C THR A 3 -20.30 -2.82 -2.52
N THR A 4 -19.48 -3.84 -2.31
CA THR A 4 -18.75 -4.00 -1.06
C THR A 4 -17.85 -2.79 -0.91
N ASN A 5 -18.23 -1.89 0.00
CA ASN A 5 -17.54 -0.65 0.36
C ASN A 5 -16.21 -0.96 1.07
N SER A 6 -15.36 -1.75 0.44
CA SER A 6 -14.06 -2.18 0.93
C SER A 6 -13.06 -1.10 0.54
N LYS A 7 -12.44 -0.46 1.54
CA LYS A 7 -11.40 0.55 1.29
C LYS A 7 -10.31 -0.01 0.38
N PRO A 8 -9.90 0.71 -0.68
CA PRO A 8 -8.84 0.25 -1.56
C PRO A 8 -7.54 0.08 -0.77
N PHE A 9 -6.86 -1.04 -1.03
CA PHE A 9 -5.60 -1.39 -0.38
C PHE A 9 -4.55 -1.82 -1.41
N LEU A 10 -3.28 -1.66 -1.02
CA LEU A 10 -2.13 -2.29 -1.66
C LEU A 10 -1.52 -3.32 -0.71
N GLY A 11 -1.19 -4.49 -1.23
CA GLY A 11 -0.41 -5.50 -0.52
C GLY A 11 1.08 -5.24 -0.72
N ILE A 12 1.83 -5.07 0.37
CA ILE A 12 3.27 -4.80 0.34
C ILE A 12 4.00 -5.90 1.10
N VAL A 13 4.95 -6.54 0.45
CA VAL A 13 5.97 -7.35 1.12
C VAL A 13 7.15 -6.45 1.45
N PHE A 14 7.36 -6.16 2.72
CA PHE A 14 8.53 -5.43 3.18
C PHE A 14 9.74 -6.36 3.24
N SER A 15 10.72 -6.16 2.35
CA SER A 15 11.92 -7.03 2.32
C SER A 15 12.82 -6.86 3.54
N CYS A 16 12.73 -5.74 4.26
CA CYS A 16 13.53 -5.50 5.47
C CYS A 16 13.25 -6.49 6.61
N CYS A 17 12.01 -6.97 6.74
CA CYS A 17 11.62 -7.95 7.78
C CYS A 17 10.84 -9.14 7.20
N ASN A 18 10.86 -9.29 5.86
CA ASN A 18 10.12 -10.27 5.10
C ASN A 18 8.65 -10.42 5.54
N VAL A 19 7.96 -9.29 5.73
CA VAL A 19 6.57 -9.26 6.26
C VAL A 19 5.61 -8.69 5.24
N TYR A 20 4.46 -9.35 5.09
CA TYR A 20 3.36 -8.88 4.27
C TYR A 20 2.44 -7.97 5.07
N VAL A 21 2.13 -6.80 4.51
CA VAL A 21 1.30 -5.77 5.13
C VAL A 21 0.36 -5.19 4.09
N ARG A 22 -0.89 -4.90 4.49
CA ARG A 22 -1.81 -4.12 3.67
C ARG A 22 -1.72 -2.65 4.05
N ILE A 23 -1.46 -1.80 3.07
CA ILE A 23 -1.47 -0.35 3.23
C ILE A 23 -2.70 0.22 2.54
N TYR A 24 -3.24 1.32 3.09
CA TYR A 24 -4.47 1.93 2.60
C TYR A 24 -4.19 3.31 2.03
N MET A 25 -5.09 3.77 1.17
CA MET A 25 -5.03 5.10 0.61
C MET A 25 -5.25 6.14 1.71
N ASN A 26 -4.48 7.22 1.68
CA ASN A 26 -4.65 8.35 2.58
C ASN A 26 -5.98 9.09 2.31
N ARG A 27 -6.40 9.95 3.25
CA ARG A 27 -7.67 10.69 3.13
C ARG A 27 -7.72 11.61 1.91
N SER A 28 -6.57 12.16 1.52
CA SER A 28 -6.44 13.05 0.36
C SER A 28 -6.44 12.30 -0.99
N GLN A 29 -6.46 10.97 -0.97
CA GLN A 29 -6.41 10.11 -2.17
C GLN A 29 -5.20 10.33 -3.09
N THR A 30 -4.10 10.84 -2.52
CA THR A 30 -2.87 11.15 -3.27
C THR A 30 -1.79 10.07 -3.14
N ALA A 31 -1.89 9.22 -2.12
CA ALA A 31 -0.92 8.16 -1.88
C ALA A 31 -1.50 7.00 -1.05
N TYR A 32 -0.93 5.82 -1.18
CA TYR A 32 -1.04 4.74 -0.20
C TYR A 32 0.10 4.86 0.80
N GLU A 33 -0.22 4.82 2.08
CA GLU A 33 0.73 5.05 3.17
C GLU A 33 0.70 3.90 4.17
N GLY A 34 1.88 3.53 4.66
CA GLY A 34 2.01 2.54 5.72
C GLY A 34 3.45 2.37 6.18
N ALA A 35 3.67 1.41 7.06
CA ALA A 35 5.00 1.11 7.58
C ALA A 35 5.16 -0.38 7.86
N CYS A 36 6.40 -0.85 7.89
CA CYS A 36 6.71 -2.18 8.38
C CYS A 36 6.37 -2.27 9.88
N PRO A 37 5.56 -3.25 10.34
CA PRO A 37 5.18 -3.38 11.75
C PRO A 37 6.32 -3.83 12.67
N ARG A 38 7.45 -4.27 12.10
CA ARG A 38 8.61 -4.77 12.85
C ARG A 38 9.67 -3.70 13.10
N CYS A 39 10.02 -2.94 12.06
CA CYS A 39 11.09 -1.94 12.11
C CYS A 39 10.61 -0.52 11.85
N TYR A 40 9.30 -0.31 11.70
CA TYR A 40 8.66 0.99 11.48
C TYR A 40 9.15 1.74 10.23
N ARG A 41 9.82 1.07 9.29
CA ARG A 41 10.23 1.66 8.01
C ARG A 41 8.98 2.11 7.25
N ARG A 42 8.88 3.42 7.05
CA ARG A 42 7.74 4.06 6.37
C ARG A 42 7.80 3.81 4.87
N LEU A 43 6.63 3.73 4.26
CA LEU A 43 6.43 3.59 2.83
C LEU A 43 5.31 4.53 2.38
N ARG A 44 5.53 5.22 1.27
CA ARG A 44 4.56 6.06 0.60
C ARG A 44 4.57 5.73 -0.89
N VAL A 45 3.42 5.31 -1.41
CA VAL A 45 3.23 5.00 -2.83
C VAL A 45 2.30 6.07 -3.42
N PRO A 46 2.82 7.04 -4.19
CA PRO A 46 2.00 8.09 -4.78
C PRO A 46 1.03 7.51 -5.82
N VAL A 47 -0.14 8.16 -5.95
CA VAL A 47 -1.15 7.85 -6.96
C VAL A 47 -1.18 9.00 -7.95
N GLY A 48 -0.97 8.71 -9.24
CA GLY A 48 -0.89 9.72 -10.28
C GLY A 48 -0.75 9.13 -11.68
N PRO A 49 -0.65 10.00 -12.71
CA PRO A 49 -0.47 9.60 -14.10
C PRO A 49 0.83 8.81 -14.27
N GLY A 50 0.79 7.77 -15.11
CA GLY A 50 1.90 6.80 -15.26
C GLY A 50 1.93 5.72 -14.16
N GLY A 51 0.92 5.69 -13.27
CA GLY A 51 0.75 4.62 -12.31
C GLY A 51 0.45 3.26 -12.94
N THR A 52 0.35 2.24 -12.09
CA THR A 52 0.06 0.86 -12.51
C THR A 52 -1.20 0.35 -11.83
N SER A 53 -1.88 -0.61 -12.47
CA SER A 53 -3.02 -1.33 -11.89
C SER A 53 -2.60 -2.46 -10.94
N ARG A 54 -1.29 -2.73 -10.81
CA ARG A 54 -0.77 -3.73 -9.86
C ARG A 54 -1.11 -3.33 -8.42
N ARG A 55 -1.59 -4.31 -7.65
CA ARG A 55 -1.97 -4.12 -6.23
C ARG A 55 -0.97 -4.72 -5.24
N PHE A 56 -0.04 -5.54 -5.71
CA PHE A 56 0.94 -6.23 -4.88
C PHE A 56 2.34 -5.77 -5.27
N PHE A 57 3.10 -5.32 -4.27
CA PHE A 57 4.47 -4.86 -4.45
C PHE A 57 5.39 -5.47 -3.39
N ARG A 58 6.69 -5.45 -3.68
CA ARG A 58 7.73 -5.83 -2.74
C ARG A 58 8.70 -4.66 -2.62
N THR A 59 8.94 -4.18 -1.40
CA THR A 59 9.97 -3.15 -1.17
C THR A 59 11.34 -3.78 -1.40
N ARG A 60 12.30 -3.05 -1.95
CA ARG A 60 13.71 -3.46 -1.89
C ARG A 60 14.33 -2.98 -0.58
#